data_AF-A0A960JYV6-F1
#
_entry.id   AF-A0A960JYV6-F1
#
_cell.length_a   1.000
_cell.length_b   1.000
_cell.length_c   1.000
_cell.angle_alpha   90.00
_cell.angle_beta   90.00
_cell.angle_gamma   90.00
#
_symmetry.space_group_name_H-M   'P 1'
#
loop_
_entity.id
_entity.type
_entity.pdbx_description
1 polymer ?
#
loop_
_entity_poly.entity_id
_entity_poly.type
_entity_poly.pdbx_seq_one_letter_code
_entity_poly.pdbx_strand_id
1 'polypeptide(L)'
;MRSNPRGVRWGTVLLIGLLALLSAISLLYLRIDRQNRALEETWRQSLGGKTFLEAYPPREDNAVVRELKTRAPRLGVLLNLASEPEQVSLSEEARAANRQLHSTIREYVRAMAEAVDGDFAPAPVEVQEFLGVKADELDAIEALLVGPQPAIWELDLTRGYEVQIPNYLGVLQLHRLLLVRAGERIRLGDESSALETLEAAWRLQEGVGNSPVLIAELIRQAMVRTQQPLLRAVCNVPEVWLQRLEELDLLGSTFRSLQAEAWVPFYVSYQPLPLGKEGDDSHLVRAGLRDFARRLQGSLERLREQDLRNLDSEAFMKAEMDRLPRWQYIARMLYPNFLDAWSKAAHLELSVELTRLVWAERQRRAAGAEPLAAVRRPSRIQGLDWIYELSDEGLTIRLDGEMASPGPNPLPTRFQFRVGKERA
;
A
#
# COMPACT_ATOMS: atom_id res chain seq x y z
N MET A 1 83.63 -27.52 -0.14
CA MET A 1 82.18 -27.86 -0.19
C MET A 1 81.40 -26.82 0.60
N ARG A 2 80.78 -25.84 -0.07
CA ARG A 2 79.86 -24.88 0.56
C ARG A 2 78.43 -25.35 0.29
N SER A 3 77.78 -25.93 1.30
CA SER A 3 76.37 -26.33 1.24
C SER A 3 75.51 -25.08 1.11
N ASN A 4 74.75 -24.98 0.01
CA ASN A 4 73.90 -23.84 -0.31
C ASN A 4 72.61 -23.92 0.54
N PRO A 5 72.41 -23.09 1.58
CA PRO A 5 71.30 -23.25 2.52
C PRO A 5 70.03 -22.49 2.10
N ARG A 6 69.93 -22.06 0.83
CA ARG A 6 68.85 -21.19 0.33
C ARG A 6 67.73 -21.94 -0.42
N GLY A 7 67.62 -23.26 -0.22
CA GLY A 7 66.56 -24.10 -0.79
C GLY A 7 65.27 -24.16 0.05
N VAL A 8 65.11 -23.25 1.01
CA VAL A 8 63.96 -23.19 1.90
C VAL A 8 62.94 -22.23 1.30
N ARG A 9 61.89 -22.85 0.72
CA ARG A 9 60.48 -22.58 1.08
C ARG A 9 59.65 -21.59 0.26
N TRP A 10 59.88 -21.43 -1.04
CA TRP A 10 58.83 -20.88 -1.92
C TRP A 10 57.49 -21.64 -1.76
N GLY A 11 57.56 -22.97 -1.61
CA GLY A 11 56.39 -23.80 -1.29
C GLY A 11 55.71 -23.46 0.04
N THR A 12 56.47 -23.13 1.10
CA THR A 12 55.86 -22.74 2.39
C THR A 12 55.28 -21.34 2.34
N VAL A 13 55.91 -20.40 1.63
CA VAL A 13 55.35 -19.05 1.44
C VAL A 13 54.03 -19.11 0.66
N LEU A 14 53.98 -19.89 -0.43
CA LEU A 14 52.75 -20.11 -1.19
C LEU A 14 51.66 -20.80 -0.36
N LEU A 15 52.03 -21.80 0.44
CA LEU A 15 51.09 -22.48 1.34
C LEU A 15 50.53 -21.53 2.42
N ILE A 16 51.38 -20.71 3.04
CA ILE A 16 50.95 -19.70 4.03
C ILE A 16 50.03 -18.68 3.37
N GLY A 17 50.37 -18.20 2.17
CA GLY A 17 49.53 -17.27 1.40
C GLY A 17 48.16 -17.86 1.06
N LEU A 18 48.12 -19.12 0.61
CA LEU A 18 46.87 -19.82 0.33
C LEU A 18 46.02 -20.02 1.60
N LEU A 19 46.63 -20.42 2.71
CA LEU A 19 45.94 -20.57 4.00
C LEU A 19 45.39 -19.24 4.51
N ALA A 20 46.13 -18.14 4.36
CA ALA A 20 45.66 -16.81 4.73
C ALA A 20 44.47 -16.36 3.86
N LEU A 21 44.52 -16.61 2.54
CA LEU A 21 43.42 -16.32 1.62
C LEU A 21 42.17 -17.14 1.96
N LEU A 22 42.32 -18.46 2.17
CA LEU A 22 41.21 -19.33 2.57
C LEU A 22 40.62 -18.90 3.91
N SER A 23 41.45 -18.53 4.89
CA SER A 23 41.00 -18.02 6.19
C SER A 23 40.21 -16.72 6.04
N ALA A 24 40.68 -15.79 5.21
CA ALA A 24 39.98 -14.54 4.92
C ALA A 24 38.62 -14.79 4.25
N ILE A 25 38.57 -15.73 3.30
CA ILE A 25 37.33 -16.16 2.63
C ILE A 25 36.37 -16.78 3.66
N SER A 26 36.83 -17.71 4.51
CA SER A 26 36.01 -18.32 5.56
C SER A 26 35.46 -17.30 6.57
N LEU A 27 36.29 -16.35 7.01
CA LEU A 27 35.85 -15.26 7.89
C LEU A 27 34.80 -14.37 7.22
N LEU A 28 34.94 -14.10 5.91
CA LEU A 28 33.95 -13.36 5.13
C LEU A 28 32.62 -14.13 5.06
N TYR A 29 32.65 -15.44 4.80
CA TYR A 29 31.45 -16.27 4.80
C TYR A 29 30.76 -16.30 6.17
N LEU A 30 31.52 -16.48 7.26
CA LEU A 30 30.97 -16.44 8.63
C LEU A 30 30.34 -15.07 8.95
N ARG A 31 30.95 -13.98 8.49
CA ARG A 31 30.40 -12.64 8.65
C ARG A 31 29.08 -12.47 7.89
N ILE A 32 29.03 -12.94 6.63
CA ILE A 32 27.82 -12.90 5.81
C ILE A 32 26.71 -13.75 6.44
N ASP A 33 27.02 -14.96 6.89
CA ASP A 33 26.07 -15.84 7.56
C ASP A 33 25.48 -15.21 8.82
N ARG A 34 26.33 -14.61 9.68
CA ARG A 34 25.86 -13.87 10.86
C ARG A 34 24.94 -12.71 10.50
N GLN A 35 25.27 -11.95 9.45
CA GLN A 35 24.43 -10.84 8.98
C GLN A 35 23.10 -11.34 8.42
N ASN A 36 23.09 -12.46 7.72
CA ASN A 36 21.86 -13.07 7.19
C ASN A 36 20.96 -13.57 8.32
N ARG A 37 21.52 -14.22 9.34
CA ARG A 37 20.74 -14.64 10.53
C ARG A 37 20.20 -13.45 11.31
N ALA A 38 20.99 -12.39 11.47
CA ALA A 38 20.53 -11.16 12.11
C ALA A 38 19.37 -10.52 11.33
N LEU A 39 19.46 -10.52 10.00
CA LEU A 39 18.40 -10.03 9.12
C LEU A 39 17.10 -10.83 9.27
N GLU A 40 17.19 -12.16 9.25
CA GLU A 40 16.04 -13.04 9.49
C GLU A 40 15.42 -12.83 10.87
N GLU A 41 16.24 -12.65 11.90
CA GLU A 41 15.78 -12.37 13.25
C GLU A 41 15.06 -11.02 13.35
N THR A 42 15.57 -9.96 12.70
CA THR A 42 14.88 -8.67 12.60
C THR A 42 13.49 -8.81 11.99
N TRP A 43 13.36 -9.60 10.91
CA TRP A 43 12.06 -9.87 10.30
C TRP A 43 11.14 -10.69 11.20
N ARG A 44 11.67 -11.71 11.90
CA ARG A 44 10.88 -12.47 12.87
C ARG A 44 10.34 -11.57 13.97
N GLN A 45 11.17 -10.68 14.50
CA GLN A 45 10.76 -9.74 15.54
C GLN A 45 9.64 -8.81 15.07
N SER A 46 9.72 -8.28 13.84
CA SER A 46 8.64 -7.43 13.30
C SER A 46 7.35 -8.19 12.99
N LEU A 47 7.42 -9.52 12.85
CA LEU A 47 6.28 -10.42 12.61
C LEU A 47 5.84 -11.21 13.86
N GLY A 48 6.21 -10.77 15.06
CA GLY A 48 5.78 -11.39 16.32
C GLY A 48 6.35 -12.79 16.55
N GLY A 49 7.58 -13.04 16.10
CA GLY A 49 8.31 -14.29 16.20
C GLY A 49 8.14 -15.24 15.02
N LYS A 50 7.23 -14.94 14.08
CA LYS A 50 6.98 -15.76 12.88
C LYS A 50 7.95 -15.44 11.76
N THR A 51 8.30 -16.42 10.94
CA THR A 51 8.89 -16.18 9.62
C THR A 51 7.86 -15.55 8.67
N PHE A 52 8.31 -14.96 7.56
CA PHE A 52 7.42 -14.44 6.52
C PHE A 52 6.45 -15.50 5.98
N LEU A 53 6.91 -16.74 5.76
CA LEU A 53 6.06 -17.83 5.28
C LEU A 53 5.03 -18.30 6.31
N GLU A 54 5.33 -18.21 7.61
CA GLU A 54 4.36 -18.51 8.68
C GLU A 54 3.37 -17.35 8.88
N ALA A 55 3.81 -16.10 8.69
CA ALA A 55 2.96 -14.92 8.77
C ALA A 55 2.02 -14.81 7.55
N TYR A 56 2.48 -15.25 6.38
CA TYR A 56 1.77 -15.21 5.11
C TYR A 56 1.82 -16.58 4.42
N PRO A 57 1.07 -17.57 4.95
CA PRO A 57 1.03 -18.91 4.37
C PRO A 57 0.42 -18.88 2.96
N PRO A 58 0.80 -19.83 2.09
CA PRO A 58 0.17 -19.97 0.78
C PRO A 58 -1.34 -20.08 0.88
N ARG A 59 -2.04 -19.38 0.00
CA ARG A 59 -3.51 -19.37 -0.08
C ARG A 59 -3.97 -19.25 -1.52
N GLU A 60 -5.14 -19.81 -1.79
CA GLU A 60 -5.83 -19.72 -3.09
C GLU A 60 -6.94 -18.66 -3.05
N ASP A 61 -7.44 -18.30 -4.22
CA ASP A 61 -8.65 -17.49 -4.33
C ASP A 61 -9.84 -18.19 -3.67
N ASN A 62 -10.53 -17.48 -2.77
CA ASN A 62 -11.76 -17.99 -2.19
C ASN A 62 -12.96 -17.83 -3.16
N ALA A 63 -14.14 -18.30 -2.73
CA ALA A 63 -15.36 -18.22 -3.55
C ALA A 63 -15.73 -16.78 -3.95
N VAL A 64 -15.51 -15.81 -3.05
CA VAL A 64 -15.76 -14.39 -3.31
C VAL A 64 -14.89 -13.88 -4.45
N VAL A 65 -13.57 -14.11 -4.41
CA VAL A 65 -12.66 -13.66 -5.46
C VAL A 65 -12.94 -14.34 -6.79
N ARG A 66 -13.23 -15.65 -6.80
CA ARG A 66 -13.59 -16.36 -8.04
C ARG A 66 -14.86 -15.80 -8.68
N GLU A 67 -15.88 -15.53 -7.89
CA GLU A 67 -17.12 -14.91 -8.40
C GLU A 67 -16.88 -13.47 -8.88
N LEU A 68 -16.05 -12.69 -8.16
CA LEU A 68 -15.63 -11.35 -8.63
C LEU A 68 -14.92 -11.43 -9.99
N LYS A 69 -14.02 -12.41 -10.17
CA LYS A 69 -13.31 -12.64 -11.44
C LYS A 69 -14.26 -12.98 -12.59
N THR A 70 -15.40 -13.62 -12.30
CA THR A 70 -16.46 -13.87 -13.28
C THR A 70 -17.33 -12.65 -13.59
N ARG A 71 -17.61 -11.81 -12.58
CA ARG A 71 -18.54 -10.67 -12.70
C ARG A 71 -17.90 -9.38 -13.19
N ALA A 72 -16.74 -9.02 -12.66
CA ALA A 72 -16.06 -7.77 -12.99
C ALA A 72 -15.81 -7.57 -14.50
N PRO A 73 -15.51 -8.62 -15.32
CA PRO A 73 -15.38 -8.45 -16.77
C PRO A 73 -16.64 -7.92 -17.45
N ARG A 74 -17.84 -8.15 -16.89
CA ARG A 74 -19.11 -7.60 -17.40
C ARG A 74 -19.23 -6.08 -17.21
N LEU A 75 -18.40 -5.52 -16.33
CA LEU A 75 -18.19 -4.08 -16.13
C LEU A 75 -16.97 -3.55 -16.90
N GLY A 76 -16.34 -4.38 -17.74
CA GLY A 76 -15.09 -4.05 -18.42
C GLY A 76 -13.89 -4.02 -17.48
N VAL A 77 -13.97 -4.61 -16.29
CA VAL A 77 -12.87 -4.66 -15.33
C VAL A 77 -12.24 -6.05 -15.31
N LEU A 78 -10.94 -6.13 -15.58
CA LEU A 78 -10.20 -7.39 -15.57
C LEU A 78 -9.48 -7.56 -14.24
N LEU A 79 -9.83 -8.61 -13.48
CA LEU A 79 -9.18 -8.92 -12.20
C LEU A 79 -8.06 -9.98 -12.33
N ASN A 80 -8.04 -10.70 -13.44
CA ASN A 80 -7.03 -11.70 -13.79
C ASN A 80 -5.81 -11.07 -14.47
N LEU A 81 -4.68 -11.78 -14.42
CA LEU A 81 -3.49 -11.42 -15.18
C LEU A 81 -3.73 -11.60 -16.70
N ALA A 82 -2.97 -10.85 -17.50
CA ALA A 82 -2.98 -10.96 -18.96
C ALA A 82 -2.57 -12.35 -19.49
N SER A 83 -1.84 -13.11 -18.68
CA SER A 83 -1.32 -14.45 -19.02
C SER A 83 -2.32 -15.59 -18.79
N GLU A 84 -3.49 -15.32 -18.20
CA GLU A 84 -4.50 -16.36 -17.98
C GLU A 84 -5.31 -16.63 -19.26
N PRO A 85 -5.46 -17.90 -19.68
CA PRO A 85 -6.04 -18.28 -20.98
C PRO A 85 -7.54 -17.98 -21.13
N GLU A 86 -8.23 -17.67 -20.03
CA GLU A 86 -9.69 -17.51 -19.98
C GLU A 86 -10.15 -16.04 -20.12
N GLN A 87 -9.30 -15.16 -20.67
CA GLN A 87 -9.70 -13.77 -20.90
C GLN A 87 -10.80 -13.68 -21.96
N VAL A 88 -11.94 -13.08 -21.57
CA VAL A 88 -12.97 -12.64 -22.51
C VAL A 88 -12.33 -11.70 -23.51
N SER A 89 -12.19 -12.15 -24.77
CA SER A 89 -11.62 -11.34 -25.83
C SER A 89 -12.60 -10.24 -26.21
N LEU A 90 -12.46 -9.07 -25.59
CA LEU A 90 -13.14 -7.84 -26.02
C LEU A 90 -12.60 -7.40 -27.39
N SER A 91 -13.44 -6.86 -28.26
CA SER A 91 -13.00 -6.19 -29.49
C SER A 91 -12.09 -5.00 -29.16
N GLU A 92 -11.22 -4.57 -30.09
CA GLU A 92 -10.36 -3.41 -29.86
C GLU A 92 -11.16 -2.13 -29.56
N GLU A 93 -12.28 -1.95 -30.25
CA GLU A 93 -13.23 -0.87 -30.03
C GLU A 93 -13.80 -0.91 -28.61
N ALA A 94 -14.26 -2.08 -28.14
CA ALA A 94 -14.75 -2.24 -26.77
C ALA A 94 -13.65 -1.95 -25.74
N ARG A 95 -12.41 -2.36 -25.99
CA ARG A 95 -11.26 -2.02 -25.12
C ARG A 95 -10.97 -0.52 -25.11
N ALA A 96 -11.07 0.15 -26.26
CA ALA A 96 -10.84 1.59 -26.37
C ALA A 96 -11.94 2.37 -25.64
N ALA A 97 -13.20 2.05 -25.87
CA ALA A 97 -14.34 2.64 -25.17
C ALA A 97 -14.23 2.43 -23.64
N ASN A 98 -13.86 1.23 -23.22
CA ASN A 98 -13.66 0.92 -21.81
C ASN A 98 -12.49 1.72 -21.19
N ARG A 99 -11.36 1.86 -21.90
CA ARG A 99 -10.24 2.72 -21.43
C ARG A 99 -10.67 4.17 -21.28
N GLN A 100 -11.48 4.69 -22.21
CA GLN A 100 -11.99 6.06 -22.15
C GLN A 100 -12.91 6.24 -20.93
N LEU A 101 -13.89 5.35 -20.76
CA LEU A 101 -14.82 5.38 -19.61
C LEU A 101 -14.07 5.35 -18.27
N HIS A 102 -13.10 4.45 -18.10
CA HIS A 102 -12.30 4.37 -16.88
C HIS A 102 -11.39 5.59 -16.66
N SER A 103 -11.00 6.30 -17.72
CA SER A 103 -10.32 7.59 -17.59
C SER A 103 -11.27 8.66 -17.05
N THR A 104 -12.48 8.78 -17.63
CA THR A 104 -13.53 9.69 -17.16
C THR A 104 -13.88 9.41 -15.70
N ILE A 105 -14.08 8.15 -15.31
CA ILE A 105 -14.33 7.74 -13.92
C ILE A 105 -13.20 8.23 -13.00
N ARG A 106 -11.94 8.02 -13.37
CA ARG A 106 -10.79 8.44 -12.57
C ARG A 106 -10.72 9.95 -12.39
N GLU A 107 -11.02 10.72 -13.43
CA GLU A 107 -11.07 12.18 -13.37
C GLU A 107 -12.22 12.65 -12.48
N TYR A 108 -13.39 12.04 -12.60
CA TYR A 108 -14.53 12.34 -11.74
C TYR A 108 -14.26 11.99 -10.27
N VAL A 109 -13.66 10.84 -9.97
CA VAL A 109 -13.22 10.50 -8.59
C VAL A 109 -12.21 11.52 -8.05
N ARG A 110 -11.32 12.03 -8.89
CA ARG A 110 -10.39 13.10 -8.48
C ARG A 110 -11.15 14.39 -8.13
N ALA A 111 -12.11 14.80 -8.95
CA ALA A 111 -12.93 15.97 -8.69
C ALA A 111 -13.78 15.81 -7.41
N MET A 112 -14.33 14.61 -7.15
CA MET A 112 -15.02 14.32 -5.89
C MET A 112 -14.13 14.52 -4.66
N ALA A 113 -12.81 14.31 -4.78
CA ALA A 113 -11.88 14.51 -3.67
C ALA A 113 -11.65 15.98 -3.31
N GLU A 114 -12.00 16.90 -4.21
CA GLU A 114 -11.91 18.34 -4.00
C GLU A 114 -13.24 18.93 -3.50
N ALA A 115 -14.32 18.15 -3.55
CA ALA A 115 -15.64 18.58 -3.10
C ALA A 115 -15.68 18.78 -1.57
N VAL A 116 -16.36 19.84 -1.15
CA VAL A 116 -16.55 20.17 0.27
C VAL A 116 -17.87 19.58 0.73
N ASP A 117 -17.82 18.73 1.74
CA ASP A 117 -19.00 18.23 2.47
C ASP A 117 -20.09 17.62 1.56
N GLY A 118 -19.68 16.77 0.62
CA GLY A 118 -20.59 16.02 -0.25
C GLY A 118 -21.24 16.81 -1.38
N ASP A 119 -20.77 18.03 -1.65
CA ASP A 119 -21.21 18.88 -2.75
C ASP A 119 -20.64 18.37 -4.09
N PHE A 120 -20.96 17.12 -4.42
CA PHE A 120 -20.46 16.44 -5.61
C PHE A 120 -21.21 16.95 -6.85
N ALA A 121 -20.46 17.39 -7.86
CA ALA A 121 -21.03 17.61 -9.19
C ALA A 121 -21.66 16.30 -9.71
N PRO A 122 -22.70 16.35 -10.55
CA PRO A 122 -23.22 15.15 -11.20
C PRO A 122 -22.13 14.42 -11.97
N ALA A 123 -22.14 13.09 -11.94
CA ALA A 123 -21.25 12.28 -12.77
C ALA A 123 -21.43 12.64 -14.27
N PRO A 124 -20.38 12.53 -15.11
CA PRO A 124 -20.53 12.69 -16.56
C PRO A 124 -21.63 11.77 -17.13
N VAL A 125 -22.33 12.22 -18.18
CA VAL A 125 -23.52 11.54 -18.72
C VAL A 125 -23.22 10.09 -19.09
N GLU A 126 -22.08 9.84 -19.73
CA GLU A 126 -21.63 8.50 -20.10
C GLU A 126 -21.39 7.58 -18.88
N VAL A 127 -21.01 8.16 -17.74
CA VAL A 127 -20.84 7.42 -16.49
C VAL A 127 -22.19 7.13 -15.86
N GLN A 128 -23.12 8.09 -15.86
CA GLN A 128 -24.49 7.87 -15.37
C GLN A 128 -25.21 6.78 -16.19
N GLU A 129 -25.12 6.85 -17.52
CA GLU A 129 -25.67 5.83 -18.42
C GLU A 129 -25.07 4.46 -18.16
N PHE A 130 -23.74 4.39 -17.98
CA PHE A 130 -23.07 3.14 -17.63
C PHE A 130 -23.55 2.58 -16.30
N LEU A 131 -23.64 3.40 -15.25
CA LEU A 131 -24.13 2.98 -13.94
C LEU A 131 -25.57 2.46 -14.02
N GLY A 132 -26.44 3.13 -14.80
CA GLY A 132 -27.81 2.69 -15.01
C GLY A 132 -27.91 1.36 -15.76
N VAL A 133 -27.16 1.21 -16.85
CA VAL A 133 -27.12 -0.04 -17.65
C VAL A 133 -26.52 -1.21 -16.86
N LYS A 134 -25.59 -0.92 -15.92
CA LYS A 134 -24.88 -1.94 -15.14
C LYS A 134 -25.36 -2.07 -13.70
N ALA A 135 -26.52 -1.49 -13.37
CA ALA A 135 -27.03 -1.43 -11.99
C ALA A 135 -27.09 -2.83 -11.34
N ASP A 136 -27.75 -3.81 -12.00
CA ASP A 136 -27.93 -5.17 -11.49
C ASP A 136 -26.59 -5.89 -11.21
N GLU A 137 -25.59 -5.71 -12.09
CA GLU A 137 -24.30 -6.38 -11.93
C GLU A 137 -23.48 -5.74 -10.80
N LEU A 138 -23.55 -4.41 -10.68
CA LEU A 138 -22.96 -3.69 -9.56
C LEU A 138 -23.64 -4.07 -8.23
N ASP A 139 -24.98 -4.20 -8.20
CA ASP A 139 -25.71 -4.64 -7.00
C ASP A 139 -25.31 -6.07 -6.60
N ALA A 140 -25.13 -6.97 -7.57
CA ALA A 140 -24.64 -8.31 -7.30
C ALA A 140 -23.22 -8.33 -6.74
N ILE A 141 -22.33 -7.45 -7.23
CA ILE A 141 -20.96 -7.30 -6.70
C ILE A 141 -20.99 -6.69 -5.28
N GLU A 142 -21.82 -5.69 -5.03
CA GLU A 142 -22.01 -5.09 -3.70
C GLU A 142 -22.46 -6.16 -2.69
N ALA A 143 -23.50 -6.92 -3.02
CA ALA A 143 -24.01 -8.00 -2.17
C ALA A 143 -22.95 -9.09 -1.91
N LEU A 144 -22.16 -9.44 -2.93
CA LEU A 144 -21.08 -10.41 -2.81
C LEU A 144 -19.98 -9.92 -1.85
N LEU A 145 -19.58 -8.66 -1.94
CA LEU A 145 -18.52 -8.06 -1.14
C LEU A 145 -18.94 -7.80 0.33
N VAL A 146 -20.20 -7.44 0.55
CA VAL A 146 -20.77 -7.22 1.90
C VAL A 146 -21.05 -8.54 2.63
N GLY A 147 -21.00 -9.67 1.91
CA GLY A 147 -21.19 -11.01 2.46
C GLY A 147 -20.27 -11.36 3.64
N PRO A 148 -20.53 -12.48 4.33
CA PRO A 148 -19.84 -12.84 5.57
C PRO A 148 -18.36 -13.17 5.40
N GLN A 149 -17.93 -13.54 4.18
CA GLN A 149 -16.54 -13.89 3.88
C GLN A 149 -15.83 -12.72 3.21
N PRO A 150 -14.64 -12.30 3.67
CA PRO A 150 -13.85 -11.30 2.98
C PRO A 150 -13.30 -11.85 1.66
N ALA A 151 -12.96 -10.97 0.72
CA ALA A 151 -12.21 -11.37 -0.47
C ALA A 151 -10.80 -11.86 -0.05
N ILE A 152 -10.44 -13.10 -0.42
CA ILE A 152 -9.10 -13.65 -0.19
C ILE A 152 -8.50 -13.96 -1.55
N TRP A 153 -7.46 -13.21 -1.91
CA TRP A 153 -6.71 -13.37 -3.15
C TRP A 153 -5.60 -14.40 -2.98
N GLU A 154 -5.37 -15.17 -4.05
CA GLU A 154 -4.24 -16.07 -4.17
C GLU A 154 -2.93 -15.35 -3.84
N LEU A 155 -2.11 -16.01 -3.03
CA LEU A 155 -0.77 -15.57 -2.70
C LEU A 155 0.05 -16.78 -2.29
N ASP A 156 1.15 -17.00 -3.00
CA ASP A 156 2.16 -17.98 -2.61
C ASP A 156 3.56 -17.39 -2.71
N LEU A 157 4.07 -16.92 -1.56
CA LEU A 157 5.41 -16.35 -1.46
C LEU A 157 6.52 -17.37 -1.69
N THR A 158 6.23 -18.68 -1.60
CA THR A 158 7.24 -19.72 -1.84
C THR A 158 7.68 -19.76 -3.31
N ARG A 159 6.87 -19.21 -4.22
CA ARG A 159 7.16 -19.04 -5.65
C ARG A 159 8.11 -17.87 -5.96
N GLY A 160 8.47 -17.05 -4.98
CA GLY A 160 9.42 -15.95 -5.16
C GLY A 160 8.97 -14.96 -6.25
N TYR A 161 9.76 -14.81 -7.31
CA TYR A 161 9.43 -13.92 -8.43
C TYR A 161 8.34 -14.47 -9.37
N GLU A 162 7.98 -15.75 -9.25
CA GLU A 162 6.91 -16.38 -10.02
C GLU A 162 5.55 -16.30 -9.29
N VAL A 163 5.48 -15.55 -8.19
CA VAL A 163 4.24 -15.32 -7.47
C VAL A 163 3.19 -14.69 -8.41
N GLN A 164 2.02 -15.30 -8.47
CA GLN A 164 0.90 -14.74 -9.21
C GLN A 164 0.27 -13.65 -8.37
N ILE A 165 0.35 -12.41 -8.86
CA ILE A 165 -0.31 -11.27 -8.26
C ILE A 165 -1.61 -10.98 -9.00
N PRO A 166 -2.72 -10.70 -8.30
CA PRO A 166 -3.93 -10.21 -8.93
C PRO A 166 -3.68 -8.97 -9.79
N ASN A 167 -4.56 -8.71 -10.77
CA ASN A 167 -4.54 -7.42 -11.45
C ASN A 167 -5.07 -6.32 -10.53
N TYR A 168 -4.21 -5.80 -9.65
CA TYR A 168 -4.58 -4.79 -8.68
C TYR A 168 -5.04 -3.47 -9.32
N LEU A 169 -4.65 -3.17 -10.57
CA LEU A 169 -5.21 -2.05 -11.31
C LEU A 169 -6.69 -2.26 -11.63
N GLY A 170 -7.08 -3.49 -11.97
CA GLY A 170 -8.48 -3.88 -12.11
C GLY A 170 -9.24 -3.76 -10.79
N VAL A 171 -8.64 -4.20 -9.68
CA VAL A 171 -9.24 -4.04 -8.34
C VAL A 171 -9.48 -2.56 -8.02
N LEU A 172 -8.52 -1.68 -8.31
CA LEU A 172 -8.65 -0.24 -8.14
C LEU A 172 -9.72 0.37 -9.07
N GLN A 173 -9.86 -0.13 -10.30
CA GLN A 173 -10.92 0.28 -11.22
C GLN A 173 -12.31 -0.10 -10.67
N LEU A 174 -12.48 -1.33 -10.18
CA LEU A 174 -13.72 -1.77 -9.55
C LEU A 174 -14.06 -0.91 -8.33
N HIS A 175 -13.09 -0.63 -7.48
CA HIS A 175 -13.31 0.25 -6.34
C HIS A 175 -13.76 1.65 -6.78
N ARG A 176 -13.14 2.25 -7.79
CA ARG A 176 -13.56 3.57 -8.28
C ARG A 176 -14.99 3.56 -8.81
N LEU A 177 -15.42 2.51 -9.51
CA LEU A 177 -16.81 2.35 -9.93
C LEU A 177 -17.77 2.35 -8.73
N LEU A 178 -17.44 1.61 -7.67
CA LEU A 178 -18.23 1.60 -6.43
C LEU A 178 -18.27 3.01 -5.80
N LEU A 179 -17.14 3.75 -5.78
CA LEU A 179 -17.12 5.11 -5.26
C LEU A 179 -17.97 6.08 -6.09
N VAL A 180 -17.95 5.98 -7.42
CA VAL A 180 -18.79 6.85 -8.26
C VAL A 180 -20.27 6.58 -8.00
N ARG A 181 -20.67 5.31 -7.87
CA ARG A 181 -22.05 4.95 -7.50
C ARG A 181 -22.43 5.48 -6.12
N ALA A 182 -21.55 5.33 -5.12
CA ALA A 182 -21.78 5.88 -3.78
C ALA A 182 -21.89 7.41 -3.79
N GLY A 183 -21.04 8.10 -4.55
CA GLY A 183 -21.06 9.56 -4.70
C GLY A 183 -22.37 10.07 -5.32
N GLU A 184 -22.86 9.41 -6.37
CA GLU A 184 -24.17 9.74 -6.96
C GLU A 184 -25.32 9.49 -5.99
N ARG A 185 -25.27 8.40 -5.20
CA ARG A 185 -26.27 8.12 -4.15
C ARG A 185 -26.26 9.21 -3.07
N ILE A 186 -25.09 9.64 -2.59
CA ILE A 186 -24.96 10.79 -1.65
C ILE A 186 -25.55 12.06 -2.27
N ARG A 187 -25.19 12.37 -3.52
CA ARG A 187 -25.68 13.56 -4.23
C ARG A 187 -27.20 13.57 -4.36
N LEU A 188 -27.81 12.41 -4.55
CA LEU A 188 -29.27 12.23 -4.66
C LEU A 188 -29.97 12.14 -3.28
N GLY A 189 -29.23 12.20 -2.17
CA GLY A 189 -29.77 12.12 -0.81
C GLY A 189 -30.07 10.69 -0.33
N ASP A 190 -29.66 9.66 -1.07
CA ASP A 190 -29.79 8.25 -0.67
C ASP A 190 -28.55 7.79 0.12
N GLU A 191 -28.38 8.35 1.32
CA GLU A 191 -27.22 8.06 2.18
C GLU A 191 -27.16 6.59 2.61
N SER A 192 -28.31 5.92 2.80
CA SER A 192 -28.37 4.52 3.22
C SER A 192 -27.74 3.61 2.16
N SER A 193 -28.19 3.72 0.91
CA SER A 193 -27.62 2.92 -0.18
C SER A 193 -26.17 3.32 -0.47
N ALA A 194 -25.79 4.58 -0.24
CA ALA A 194 -24.41 5.00 -0.39
C ALA A 194 -23.49 4.31 0.64
N LEU A 195 -23.94 4.17 1.88
CA LEU A 195 -23.20 3.46 2.93
C LEU A 195 -23.02 1.98 2.62
N GLU A 196 -24.02 1.32 2.05
CA GLU A 196 -23.90 -0.07 1.59
C GLU A 196 -22.84 -0.23 0.48
N THR A 197 -22.81 0.69 -0.48
CA THR A 197 -21.76 0.69 -1.51
C THR A 197 -20.37 0.99 -0.93
N LEU A 198 -20.28 1.91 0.04
CA LEU A 198 -19.03 2.22 0.73
C LEU A 198 -18.54 1.03 1.56
N GLU A 199 -19.46 0.26 2.16
CA GLU A 199 -19.13 -1.01 2.83
C GLU A 199 -18.55 -2.00 1.82
N ALA A 200 -19.20 -2.21 0.68
CA ALA A 200 -18.68 -3.09 -0.37
C ALA A 200 -17.28 -2.67 -0.83
N ALA A 201 -17.07 -1.36 -1.05
CA ALA A 201 -15.77 -0.81 -1.43
C ALA A 201 -14.69 -1.03 -0.35
N TRP A 202 -15.04 -0.88 0.93
CA TRP A 202 -14.15 -1.15 2.05
C TRP A 202 -13.79 -2.63 2.16
N ARG A 203 -14.76 -3.54 2.00
CA ARG A 203 -14.52 -5.00 2.01
C ARG A 203 -13.60 -5.44 0.88
N LEU A 204 -13.73 -4.83 -0.30
CA LEU A 204 -12.80 -5.04 -1.40
C LEU A 204 -11.37 -4.59 -1.03
N GLN A 205 -11.24 -3.43 -0.38
CA GLN A 205 -9.98 -2.89 0.11
C GLN A 205 -9.33 -3.78 1.19
N GLU A 206 -10.11 -4.29 2.16
CA GLU A 206 -9.62 -5.21 3.18
C GLU A 206 -9.03 -6.48 2.55
N GLY A 207 -9.67 -7.01 1.50
CA GLY A 207 -9.14 -8.17 0.77
C GLY A 207 -7.74 -7.94 0.20
N VAL A 208 -7.45 -6.72 -0.26
CA VAL A 208 -6.11 -6.34 -0.75
C VAL A 208 -5.11 -6.16 0.40
N GLY A 209 -5.55 -5.60 1.54
CA GLY A 209 -4.68 -5.29 2.68
C GLY A 209 -4.08 -6.48 3.42
N ASN A 210 -4.59 -7.69 3.17
CA ASN A 210 -4.04 -8.92 3.71
C ASN A 210 -2.81 -9.44 2.94
N SER A 211 -2.30 -8.69 1.97
CA SER A 211 -1.12 -9.04 1.16
C SER A 211 0.11 -8.29 1.67
N PRO A 212 1.26 -8.98 1.85
CA PRO A 212 2.52 -8.32 2.18
C PRO A 212 3.22 -7.71 0.96
N VAL A 213 2.67 -7.84 -0.25
CA VAL A 213 3.34 -7.33 -1.46
C VAL A 213 3.16 -5.82 -1.56
N LEU A 214 4.24 -5.06 -1.83
CA LEU A 214 4.19 -3.59 -1.82
C LEU A 214 3.17 -3.03 -2.82
N ILE A 215 3.05 -3.59 -4.02
CA ILE A 215 2.07 -3.10 -4.99
C ILE A 215 0.62 -3.22 -4.49
N ALA A 216 0.31 -4.27 -3.70
CA ALA A 216 -1.01 -4.44 -3.10
C ALA A 216 -1.28 -3.31 -2.09
N GLU A 217 -0.28 -3.02 -1.25
CA GLU A 217 -0.35 -1.95 -0.26
C GLU A 217 -0.49 -0.56 -0.90
N LEU A 218 0.28 -0.25 -1.96
CA LEU A 218 0.15 1.01 -2.70
C LEU A 218 -1.24 1.18 -3.31
N ILE A 219 -1.82 0.09 -3.81
CA ILE A 219 -3.18 0.09 -4.36
C ILE A 219 -4.19 0.30 -3.23
N ARG A 220 -4.02 -0.36 -2.09
CA ARG A 220 -4.84 -0.13 -0.90
C ARG A 220 -4.78 1.32 -0.42
N GLN A 221 -3.61 1.94 -0.39
CA GLN A 221 -3.48 3.37 -0.05
C GLN A 221 -4.23 4.26 -1.05
N ALA A 222 -4.15 3.96 -2.36
CA ALA A 222 -4.90 4.68 -3.37
C ALA A 222 -6.42 4.55 -3.17
N MET A 223 -6.89 3.35 -2.82
CA MET A 223 -8.28 3.03 -2.47
C MET A 223 -8.76 3.84 -1.26
N VAL A 224 -8.06 3.72 -0.13
CA VAL A 224 -8.34 4.48 1.12
C VAL A 224 -8.40 5.98 0.82
N ARG A 225 -7.41 6.50 0.09
CA ARG A 225 -7.32 7.92 -0.29
C ARG A 225 -8.56 8.39 -1.03
N THR A 226 -9.01 7.64 -2.02
CA THR A 226 -10.18 8.01 -2.83
C THR A 226 -11.50 7.84 -2.08
N GLN A 227 -11.56 7.01 -1.06
CA GLN A 227 -12.76 6.78 -0.26
C GLN A 227 -12.99 7.85 0.82
N GLN A 228 -11.94 8.48 1.36
CA GLN A 228 -12.06 9.46 2.47
C GLN A 228 -13.06 10.61 2.21
N PRO A 229 -13.08 11.27 1.04
CA PRO A 229 -14.00 12.39 0.80
C PRO A 229 -15.47 11.97 0.86
N LEU A 230 -15.80 10.78 0.36
CA LEU A 230 -17.15 10.24 0.40
C LEU A 230 -17.56 9.86 1.82
N LEU A 231 -16.65 9.25 2.58
CA LEU A 231 -16.89 8.97 4.00
C LEU A 231 -17.23 10.25 4.76
N ARG A 232 -16.45 11.32 4.58
CA ARG A 232 -16.73 12.63 5.21
C ARG A 232 -18.01 13.30 4.74
N ALA A 233 -18.58 12.90 3.60
CA ALA A 233 -19.81 13.47 3.09
C ALA A 233 -21.06 12.90 3.77
N VAL A 234 -21.02 11.66 4.27
CA VAL A 234 -22.17 10.99 4.89
C VAL A 234 -22.38 11.46 6.33
N CYS A 235 -23.63 11.74 6.71
CA CYS A 235 -23.95 12.27 8.04
C CYS A 235 -24.09 11.17 9.09
N ASN A 236 -24.77 10.07 8.74
CA ASN A 236 -25.16 9.02 9.68
C ASN A 236 -24.34 7.74 9.50
N VAL A 237 -23.14 7.69 10.08
CA VAL A 237 -22.24 6.55 9.90
C VAL A 237 -22.33 5.58 11.09
N PRO A 238 -22.49 4.26 10.84
CA PRO A 238 -22.48 3.25 11.89
C PRO A 238 -21.19 3.25 12.71
N GLU A 239 -21.30 3.03 14.02
CA GLU A 239 -20.17 3.10 14.98
C GLU A 239 -18.99 2.20 14.61
N VAL A 240 -19.26 1.04 14.00
CA VAL A 240 -18.22 0.10 13.53
C VAL A 240 -17.20 0.77 12.61
N TRP A 241 -17.57 1.80 11.88
CA TRP A 241 -16.66 2.53 11.01
C TRP A 241 -15.66 3.39 11.78
N LEU A 242 -16.05 4.00 12.90
CA LEU A 242 -15.11 4.74 13.74
C LEU A 242 -14.03 3.80 14.28
N GLN A 243 -14.42 2.62 14.74
CA GLN A 243 -13.49 1.57 15.17
C GLN A 243 -12.57 1.13 14.02
N ARG A 244 -13.11 0.89 12.81
CA ARG A 244 -12.29 0.49 11.66
C ARG A 244 -11.28 1.55 11.23
N LEU A 245 -11.67 2.83 11.21
CA LEU A 245 -10.73 3.92 10.96
C LEU A 245 -9.72 4.03 12.12
N GLU A 246 -10.14 3.70 13.34
CA GLU A 246 -9.27 3.65 14.52
C GLU A 246 -8.16 2.58 14.40
N GLU A 247 -8.52 1.40 13.90
CA GLU A 247 -7.65 0.23 13.79
C GLU A 247 -6.79 0.21 12.51
N LEU A 248 -7.06 1.09 11.55
CA LEU A 248 -6.32 1.15 10.29
C LEU A 248 -4.86 1.58 10.54
N ASP A 249 -3.93 0.63 10.37
CA ASP A 249 -2.47 0.80 10.50
C ASP A 249 -1.80 0.84 9.12
N LEU A 250 -1.85 1.98 8.43
CA LEU A 250 -1.24 2.21 7.12
C LEU A 250 0.29 2.26 7.21
N LEU A 251 0.83 2.89 8.26
CA LEU A 251 2.28 2.95 8.44
C LEU A 251 2.84 1.56 8.67
N GLY A 252 2.37 0.83 9.68
CA GLY A 252 2.89 -0.51 9.97
C GLY A 252 2.69 -1.49 8.81
N SER A 253 1.56 -1.43 8.08
CA SER A 253 1.35 -2.26 6.89
C SER A 253 2.30 -1.90 5.74
N THR A 254 2.55 -0.62 5.48
CA THR A 254 3.57 -0.16 4.52
C THR A 254 4.97 -0.62 4.94
N PHE A 255 5.28 -0.60 6.24
CA PHE A 255 6.56 -1.10 6.72
C PHE A 255 6.72 -2.58 6.39
N ARG A 256 5.70 -3.37 6.74
CA ARG A 256 5.69 -4.82 6.52
C ARG A 256 5.82 -5.15 5.04
N SER A 257 5.17 -4.39 4.16
CA SER A 257 5.26 -4.63 2.72
C SER A 257 6.63 -4.27 2.14
N LEU A 258 7.27 -3.21 2.64
CA LEU A 258 8.66 -2.89 2.31
C LEU A 258 9.65 -3.95 2.82
N GLN A 259 9.39 -4.53 4.00
CA GLN A 259 10.18 -5.66 4.49
C GLN A 259 10.00 -6.89 3.59
N ALA A 260 8.80 -7.13 3.06
CA ALA A 260 8.57 -8.21 2.11
C ALA A 260 9.38 -8.02 0.81
N GLU A 261 9.48 -6.79 0.30
CA GLU A 261 10.33 -6.46 -0.86
C GLU A 261 11.82 -6.71 -0.60
N ALA A 262 12.28 -6.59 0.66
CA ALA A 262 13.62 -7.01 1.06
C ALA A 262 13.74 -8.55 1.21
N TRP A 263 12.69 -9.18 1.74
CA TRP A 263 12.66 -10.61 2.02
C TRP A 263 12.60 -11.48 0.76
N VAL A 264 11.78 -11.14 -0.23
CA VAL A 264 11.61 -11.97 -1.44
C VAL A 264 12.95 -12.21 -2.17
N PRO A 265 13.77 -11.19 -2.49
CA PRO A 265 15.09 -11.38 -3.10
C PRO A 265 16.02 -12.22 -2.22
N PHE A 266 15.97 -12.04 -0.90
CA PHE A 266 16.75 -12.83 0.03
C PHE A 266 16.35 -14.30 0.00
N TYR A 267 15.06 -14.61 0.09
CA TYR A 267 14.53 -15.97 0.00
C TYR A 267 14.90 -16.63 -1.34
N VAL A 268 14.65 -15.93 -2.44
CA VAL A 268 14.97 -16.38 -3.81
C VAL A 268 16.46 -16.67 -3.98
N SER A 269 17.34 -15.94 -3.28
CA SER A 269 18.79 -16.20 -3.33
C SER A 269 19.21 -17.58 -2.80
N TYR A 270 18.32 -18.30 -2.12
CA TYR A 270 18.53 -19.68 -1.65
C TYR A 270 17.79 -20.73 -2.50
N GLN A 271 16.89 -20.32 -3.39
CA GLN A 271 16.15 -21.22 -4.27
C GLN A 271 16.95 -21.55 -5.52
N PRO A 272 16.79 -22.73 -6.16
CA PRO A 272 17.30 -22.96 -7.51
C PRO A 272 16.70 -21.90 -8.45
N LEU A 273 17.54 -21.03 -9.02
CA LEU A 273 17.05 -19.88 -9.80
C LEU A 273 16.82 -20.33 -11.24
N PRO A 274 15.63 -20.09 -11.83
CA PRO A 274 15.41 -20.25 -13.28
C PRO A 274 15.94 -19.04 -14.09
N LEU A 275 16.83 -18.23 -13.51
CA LEU A 275 17.36 -17.02 -14.14
C LEU A 275 18.55 -17.36 -15.05
N GLY A 276 18.28 -17.98 -16.20
CA GLY A 276 19.29 -18.24 -17.23
C GLY A 276 19.04 -19.53 -18.01
N LYS A 277 19.84 -19.76 -19.05
CA LYS A 277 19.99 -21.11 -19.62
C LYS A 277 20.43 -22.04 -18.48
N GLU A 278 19.94 -23.28 -18.45
CA GLU A 278 20.34 -24.30 -17.48
C GLU A 278 21.86 -24.22 -17.20
N GLY A 279 22.23 -23.82 -15.97
CA GLY A 279 23.63 -23.72 -15.53
C GLY A 279 24.17 -22.32 -15.24
N ASP A 280 23.47 -21.22 -15.56
CA ASP A 280 23.93 -19.86 -15.20
C ASP A 280 23.52 -19.45 -13.78
N ASP A 281 23.77 -20.36 -12.84
CA ASP A 281 23.45 -20.26 -11.42
C ASP A 281 24.48 -19.35 -10.72
N SER A 282 24.59 -18.11 -11.21
CA SER A 282 25.67 -17.20 -10.85
C SER A 282 25.59 -16.86 -9.37
N HIS A 283 26.54 -17.37 -8.59
CA HIS A 283 26.72 -17.02 -7.18
C HIS A 283 26.77 -15.50 -6.94
N LEU A 284 27.19 -14.72 -7.96
CA LEU A 284 27.20 -13.26 -7.92
C LEU A 284 25.79 -12.68 -7.88
N VAL A 285 24.84 -13.23 -8.65
CA VAL A 285 23.43 -12.80 -8.61
C VAL A 285 22.86 -13.06 -7.22
N ARG A 286 23.04 -14.26 -6.67
CA ARG A 286 22.58 -14.61 -5.31
C ARG A 286 23.20 -13.69 -4.25
N ALA A 287 24.50 -13.40 -4.34
CA ALA A 287 25.16 -12.47 -3.45
C ALA A 287 24.61 -11.04 -3.59
N GLY A 288 24.33 -10.60 -4.81
CA GLY A 288 23.71 -9.31 -5.12
C GLY A 288 22.31 -9.17 -4.50
N LEU A 289 21.45 -10.19 -4.59
CA LEU A 289 20.12 -10.20 -3.99
C LEU A 289 20.18 -10.13 -2.45
N ARG A 290 21.11 -10.86 -1.81
CA ARG A 290 21.30 -10.78 -0.34
C ARG A 290 21.86 -9.43 0.09
N ASP A 291 22.75 -8.82 -0.70
CA ASP A 291 23.25 -7.47 -0.43
C ASP A 291 22.15 -6.42 -0.60
N PHE A 292 21.31 -6.55 -1.63
CA PHE A 292 20.11 -5.72 -1.80
C PHE A 292 19.20 -5.80 -0.57
N ALA A 293 18.83 -7.01 -0.15
CA ALA A 293 17.94 -7.22 1.00
C ALA A 293 18.46 -6.58 2.29
N ARG A 294 19.75 -6.79 2.61
CA ARG A 294 20.40 -6.19 3.80
C ARG A 294 20.40 -4.67 3.74
N ARG A 295 20.69 -4.09 2.57
CA ARG A 295 20.71 -2.64 2.41
C ARG A 295 19.32 -2.06 2.53
N LEU A 296 18.31 -2.69 1.93
CA LEU A 296 16.95 -2.19 1.99
C LEU A 296 16.46 -2.23 3.43
N GLN A 297 16.64 -3.35 4.13
CA GLN A 297 16.30 -3.45 5.55
C GLN A 297 17.01 -2.37 6.38
N GLY A 298 18.31 -2.14 6.18
CA GLY A 298 19.03 -1.07 6.88
C GLY A 298 18.49 0.33 6.56
N SER A 299 18.04 0.57 5.32
CA SER A 299 17.35 1.82 4.95
C SER A 299 16.00 1.96 5.66
N LEU A 300 15.24 0.87 5.79
CA LEU A 300 13.96 0.85 6.51
C LEU A 300 14.13 1.13 8.01
N GLU A 301 15.17 0.60 8.63
CA GLU A 301 15.50 0.89 10.04
C GLU A 301 15.79 2.37 10.23
N ARG A 302 16.66 2.96 9.38
CA ARG A 302 16.94 4.41 9.42
C ARG A 302 15.71 5.25 9.14
N LEU A 303 14.83 4.81 8.24
CA LEU A 303 13.58 5.50 7.91
C LEU A 303 12.62 5.52 9.10
N ARG A 304 12.53 4.40 9.84
CA ARG A 304 11.71 4.27 11.05
C ARG A 304 12.17 5.19 12.18
N GLU A 305 13.46 5.51 12.23
CA GLU A 305 14.05 6.44 13.20
C GLU A 305 13.82 7.92 12.83
N GLN A 306 13.32 8.22 11.62
CA GLN A 306 13.07 9.60 11.21
C GLN A 306 11.82 10.16 11.88
N ASP A 307 11.89 11.43 12.26
CA ASP A 307 10.71 12.20 12.63
C ASP A 307 9.87 12.50 11.39
N LEU A 308 8.71 11.83 11.28
CA LEU A 308 7.79 11.97 10.15
C LEU A 308 7.33 13.41 9.92
N ARG A 309 7.27 14.24 10.97
CA ARG A 309 6.90 15.64 10.85
C ARG A 309 7.90 16.42 9.98
N ASN A 310 9.18 16.10 10.13
CA ASN A 310 10.29 16.84 9.52
C ASN A 310 11.00 16.05 8.42
N LEU A 311 10.44 14.90 8.00
CA LEU A 311 11.06 14.02 7.01
C LEU A 311 11.05 14.67 5.62
N ASP A 312 12.21 15.14 5.18
CA ASP A 312 12.48 15.41 3.77
C ASP A 312 12.72 14.07 3.04
N SER A 313 11.66 13.57 2.40
CA SER A 313 11.69 12.28 1.72
C SER A 313 12.66 12.26 0.53
N GLU A 314 12.82 13.38 -0.17
CA GLU A 314 13.73 13.49 -1.32
C GLU A 314 15.18 13.50 -0.84
N ALA A 315 15.51 14.29 0.18
CA ALA A 315 16.85 14.32 0.76
C ALA A 315 17.23 12.97 1.38
N PHE A 316 16.30 12.33 2.11
CA PHE A 316 16.51 10.99 2.65
C PHE A 316 16.79 9.97 1.54
N MET A 317 15.93 9.93 0.51
CA MET A 317 16.08 9.03 -0.62
C MET A 317 17.41 9.24 -1.35
N LYS A 318 17.79 10.49 -1.61
CA LYS A 318 19.08 10.84 -2.22
C LYS A 318 20.25 10.34 -1.36
N ALA A 319 20.20 10.56 -0.05
CA ALA A 319 21.22 10.07 0.87
C ALA A 319 21.31 8.54 0.90
N GLU A 320 20.18 7.82 0.80
CA GLU A 320 20.18 6.36 0.69
C GLU A 320 20.75 5.89 -0.66
N MET A 321 20.42 6.57 -1.76
CA MET A 321 20.95 6.29 -3.10
C MET A 321 22.46 6.52 -3.21
N ASP A 322 23.00 7.50 -2.49
CA ASP A 322 24.45 7.78 -2.43
C ASP A 322 25.21 6.70 -1.63
N ARG A 323 24.53 5.98 -0.73
CA ARG A 323 25.10 4.82 0.01
C ARG A 323 25.12 3.53 -0.82
N LEU A 324 24.40 3.48 -1.95
CA LEU A 324 24.35 2.31 -2.81
C LEU A 324 25.57 2.24 -3.74
N PRO A 325 26.31 1.11 -3.75
CA PRO A 325 27.37 0.89 -4.73
C PRO A 325 26.85 0.99 -6.16
N ARG A 326 27.68 1.47 -7.09
CA ARG A 326 27.28 1.63 -8.51
C ARG A 326 26.84 0.32 -9.18
N TRP A 327 27.37 -0.82 -8.72
CA TRP A 327 27.03 -2.14 -9.24
C TRP A 327 25.65 -2.65 -8.79
N GLN A 328 25.05 -2.04 -7.77
CA GLN A 328 23.69 -2.37 -7.31
C GLN A 328 22.62 -1.68 -8.16
N TYR A 329 22.60 -1.99 -9.47
CA TYR A 329 21.71 -1.35 -10.44
C TYR A 329 20.23 -1.54 -10.08
N ILE A 330 19.82 -2.75 -9.71
CA ILE A 330 18.44 -3.07 -9.32
C ILE A 330 18.01 -2.23 -8.11
N ALA A 331 18.88 -2.14 -7.08
CA ALA A 331 18.61 -1.33 -5.90
C ALA A 331 18.36 0.14 -6.28
N ARG A 332 19.25 0.69 -7.12
CA ARG A 332 19.18 2.09 -7.58
C ARG A 332 17.93 2.38 -8.41
N MET A 333 17.38 1.38 -9.10
CA MET A 333 16.13 1.51 -9.85
C MET A 333 14.89 1.46 -8.93
N LEU A 334 14.89 0.58 -7.93
CA LEU A 334 13.70 0.30 -7.12
C LEU A 334 13.54 1.22 -5.90
N TYR A 335 14.65 1.61 -5.27
CA TYR A 335 14.65 2.39 -4.02
C TYR A 335 13.78 3.66 -4.05
N PRO A 336 13.82 4.49 -5.10
CA PRO A 336 13.02 5.71 -5.13
C PRO A 336 11.53 5.47 -4.95
N ASN A 337 11.01 4.41 -5.56
CA ASN A 337 9.59 4.08 -5.50
C ASN A 337 9.19 3.48 -4.14
N PHE A 338 10.13 2.82 -3.47
CA PHE A 338 9.88 2.10 -2.22
C PHE A 338 9.83 3.06 -1.03
N LEU A 339 10.84 3.91 -0.87
CA LEU A 339 10.98 4.74 0.33
C LEU A 339 9.93 5.86 0.39
N ASP A 340 9.47 6.34 -0.76
CA ASP A 340 8.41 7.35 -0.86
C ASP A 340 7.02 6.82 -0.46
N ALA A 341 6.82 5.49 -0.44
CA ALA A 341 5.58 4.89 0.02
C ALA A 341 5.30 5.21 1.51
N TRP A 342 6.36 5.32 2.32
CA TRP A 342 6.25 5.57 3.77
C TRP A 342 5.70 6.95 4.10
N SER A 343 6.23 7.99 3.47
CA SER A 343 5.77 9.37 3.67
C SER A 343 4.34 9.56 3.16
N LYS A 344 3.98 8.92 2.05
CA LYS A 344 2.61 8.88 1.53
C LYS A 344 1.66 8.20 2.50
N ALA A 345 2.06 7.08 3.11
CA ALA A 345 1.27 6.41 4.14
C ALA A 345 1.04 7.30 5.38
N ALA A 346 2.06 8.06 5.82
CA ALA A 346 1.92 9.02 6.92
C ALA A 346 0.89 10.12 6.62
N HIS A 347 0.91 10.68 5.40
CA HIS A 347 -0.09 11.67 4.98
C HIS A 347 -1.50 11.08 4.95
N LEU A 348 -1.61 9.82 4.55
CA LEU A 348 -2.88 9.14 4.47
C LEU A 348 -3.44 8.79 5.84
N GLU A 349 -2.60 8.45 6.83
CA GLU A 349 -2.99 8.30 8.24
C GLU A 349 -3.66 9.56 8.77
N LEU A 350 -3.07 10.73 8.51
CA LEU A 350 -3.68 12.00 8.92
C LEU A 350 -5.03 12.24 8.25
N SER A 351 -5.18 11.88 6.99
CA SER A 351 -6.45 12.00 6.25
C SER A 351 -7.53 11.07 6.82
N VAL A 352 -7.16 9.84 7.20
CA VAL A 352 -8.03 8.87 7.87
C VAL A 352 -8.42 9.36 9.27
N GLU A 353 -7.45 9.85 10.02
CA GLU A 353 -7.67 10.43 11.34
C GLU A 353 -8.63 11.63 11.26
N LEU A 354 -8.44 12.54 10.30
CA LEU A 354 -9.36 13.65 10.05
C LEU A 354 -10.79 13.17 9.78
N THR A 355 -10.97 12.15 8.94
CA THR A 355 -12.31 11.57 8.68
C THR A 355 -12.95 11.05 9.94
N ARG A 356 -12.20 10.32 10.78
CA ARG A 356 -12.67 9.82 12.07
C ARG A 356 -13.08 10.96 13.01
N LEU A 357 -12.27 12.04 13.09
CA LEU A 357 -12.56 13.20 13.93
C LEU A 357 -13.81 13.96 13.44
N VAL A 358 -14.01 14.07 12.12
CA VAL A 358 -15.21 14.68 11.53
C VAL A 358 -16.45 13.90 11.94
N TRP A 359 -16.43 12.57 11.83
CA TRP A 359 -17.57 11.74 12.22
C TRP A 359 -17.85 11.74 13.72
N ALA A 360 -16.81 11.63 14.55
CA ALA A 360 -16.97 11.71 16.00
C ALA A 360 -17.63 13.04 16.41
N GLU A 361 -17.31 14.13 15.73
CA GLU A 361 -17.95 15.42 15.95
C GLU A 361 -19.40 15.46 15.45
N ARG A 362 -19.69 14.89 14.27
CA ARG A 362 -21.08 14.77 13.78
C ARG A 362 -21.97 14.01 14.74
N GLN A 363 -21.52 12.84 15.20
CA GLN A 363 -22.27 12.03 16.16
C GLN A 363 -22.52 12.77 17.48
N ARG A 364 -21.50 13.48 17.99
CA ARG A 364 -21.65 14.32 19.19
C ARG A 364 -22.72 15.40 19.01
N ARG A 365 -22.67 16.11 17.89
CA ARG A 365 -23.62 17.20 17.59
C ARG A 365 -25.03 16.67 17.34
N ALA A 366 -25.17 15.53 16.67
CA ALA A 366 -26.45 14.82 16.52
C ALA A 366 -27.04 14.39 17.87
N ALA A 367 -26.20 14.07 18.86
CA ALA A 367 -26.60 13.80 20.24
C ALA A 367 -26.88 15.08 21.07
N GLY A 368 -26.85 16.27 20.45
CA GLY A 368 -27.14 17.55 21.08
C GLY A 368 -25.97 18.17 21.84
N ALA A 369 -24.74 17.67 21.67
CA ALA A 369 -23.56 18.29 22.26
C ALA A 369 -23.17 19.58 21.52
N GLU A 370 -22.71 20.58 22.26
CA GLU A 370 -22.13 21.79 21.69
C GLU A 370 -20.84 21.49 20.89
N PRO A 371 -20.55 22.26 19.82
CA PRO A 371 -19.34 22.11 19.04
C PRO A 371 -18.09 22.22 19.92
N LEU A 372 -17.12 21.34 19.69
CA LEU A 372 -15.82 21.44 20.37
C LEU A 372 -15.09 22.70 19.88
N ALA A 373 -15.05 23.77 20.69
CA ALA A 373 -14.33 25.00 20.36
C ALA A 373 -13.02 25.09 21.16
N ALA A 374 -11.94 25.50 20.50
CA ALA A 374 -10.60 25.70 21.08
C ALA A 374 -10.00 24.45 21.76
N VAL A 375 -10.38 23.26 21.27
CA VAL A 375 -9.85 21.98 21.77
C VAL A 375 -8.65 21.55 20.92
N ARG A 376 -7.62 21.06 21.59
CA ARG A 376 -6.47 20.38 20.97
C ARG A 376 -6.53 18.88 21.27
N ARG A 377 -6.22 18.05 20.27
CA ARG A 377 -6.11 16.60 20.42
C ARG A 377 -4.82 16.10 19.79
N PRO A 378 -4.07 15.19 20.43
CA PRO A 378 -2.89 14.62 19.81
C PRO A 378 -3.26 13.86 18.53
N SER A 379 -2.42 13.98 17.51
CA SER A 379 -2.47 13.12 16.32
C SER A 379 -1.78 11.78 16.58
N ARG A 380 -2.11 10.78 15.76
CA ARG A 380 -1.33 9.53 15.66
C ARG A 380 0.12 9.76 15.24
N ILE A 381 0.38 10.81 14.47
CA ILE A 381 1.74 11.19 14.11
C ILE A 381 2.33 12.01 15.25
N GLN A 382 3.37 11.47 15.88
CA GLN A 382 3.99 12.08 17.06
C GLN A 382 4.41 13.53 16.77
N GLY A 383 4.09 14.43 17.72
CA GLY A 383 4.46 15.84 17.62
C GLY A 383 3.54 16.68 16.73
N LEU A 384 2.41 16.14 16.29
CA LEU A 384 1.32 16.87 15.64
C LEU A 384 0.05 16.81 16.50
N ASP A 385 -0.75 17.88 16.44
CA ASP A 385 -2.04 17.98 17.12
C ASP A 385 -3.14 18.35 16.10
N TRP A 386 -4.38 17.99 16.40
CA TRP A 386 -5.58 18.51 15.74
C TRP A 386 -6.19 19.62 16.58
N ILE A 387 -6.51 20.75 15.94
CA ILE A 387 -7.13 21.92 16.53
C ILE A 387 -8.56 22.04 16.03
N TYR A 388 -9.47 22.25 16.97
CA TYR A 388 -10.86 22.60 16.71
C TYR A 388 -11.06 24.11 16.88
N GLU A 389 -11.48 24.79 15.82
CA GLU A 389 -11.66 26.24 15.79
C GLU A 389 -13.09 26.57 15.36
N LEU A 390 -13.81 27.31 16.19
CA LEU A 390 -15.14 27.80 15.86
C LEU A 390 -15.02 29.23 15.32
N SER A 391 -15.56 29.48 14.13
CA SER A 391 -15.66 30.81 13.53
C SER A 391 -17.10 31.10 13.08
N ASP A 392 -17.34 32.31 12.57
CA ASP A 392 -18.63 32.68 11.97
C ASP A 392 -19.02 31.79 10.78
N GLU A 393 -18.03 31.16 10.13
CA GLU A 393 -18.24 30.24 9.02
C GLU A 393 -18.48 28.78 9.45
N GLY A 394 -18.43 28.49 10.75
CA GLY A 394 -18.65 27.17 11.33
C GLY A 394 -17.43 26.60 12.05
N LEU A 395 -17.52 25.31 12.39
CA LEU A 395 -16.43 24.58 13.03
C LEU A 395 -15.39 24.15 11.98
N THR A 396 -14.12 24.33 12.29
CA THR A 396 -13.00 23.84 11.51
C THR A 396 -12.17 22.87 12.35
N ILE A 397 -11.86 21.69 11.80
CA ILE A 397 -10.85 20.77 12.33
C ILE A 397 -9.63 20.88 11.43
N ARG A 398 -8.48 21.26 11.98
CA ARG A 398 -7.24 21.39 11.21
C ARG A 398 -6.05 20.83 11.98
N LEU A 399 -5.03 20.41 11.25
CA LEU A 399 -3.75 20.00 11.83
C LEU A 399 -2.96 21.22 12.34
N ASP A 400 -2.27 21.08 13.47
CA ASP A 400 -1.33 22.06 14.03
C ASP A 400 0.06 21.85 13.44
N GLY A 401 0.33 22.55 12.34
CA GLY A 401 1.58 22.50 11.62
C GLY A 401 1.44 21.95 10.21
N GLU A 402 2.58 21.79 9.55
CA GLU A 402 2.69 21.24 8.22
C GLU A 402 3.55 19.99 8.28
N MET A 403 3.15 18.99 7.49
CA MET A 403 4.00 17.86 7.17
C MET A 403 4.55 18.10 5.77
N ALA A 404 5.83 17.83 5.55
CA ALA A 404 6.45 18.02 4.23
C ALA A 404 5.68 17.21 3.17
N SER A 405 4.98 17.92 2.27
CA SER A 405 4.10 17.27 1.28
C SER A 405 4.92 16.41 0.30
N PRO A 406 4.56 15.13 0.09
CA PRO A 406 5.33 14.21 -0.76
C PRO A 406 4.94 14.33 -2.24
N GLY A 407 4.16 15.35 -2.63
CA GLY A 407 3.76 15.49 -4.03
C GLY A 407 2.78 16.63 -4.36
N PRO A 408 2.37 16.71 -5.63
CA PRO A 408 1.60 17.84 -6.19
C PRO A 408 0.14 17.91 -5.70
N ASN A 409 -0.38 16.84 -5.12
CA ASN A 409 -1.76 16.75 -4.65
C ASN A 409 -1.77 16.37 -3.16
N PRO A 410 -1.52 17.32 -2.24
CA PRO A 410 -1.54 17.05 -0.81
C PRO A 410 -2.93 16.56 -0.38
N LEU A 411 -2.97 15.68 0.61
CA LEU A 411 -4.23 15.29 1.24
C LEU A 411 -4.72 16.43 2.14
N PRO A 412 -6.05 16.62 2.26
CA PRO A 412 -6.58 17.67 3.12
C PRO A 412 -6.22 17.37 4.58
N THR A 413 -5.56 18.34 5.22
CA THR A 413 -5.27 18.38 6.66
C THR A 413 -6.20 19.34 7.39
N ARG A 414 -7.30 19.74 6.72
CA ARG A 414 -8.33 20.65 7.22
C ARG A 414 -9.70 20.19 6.71
N PHE A 415 -10.70 20.28 7.58
CA PHE A 415 -12.12 20.12 7.24
C PHE A 415 -12.94 21.23 7.90
N GLN A 416 -13.93 21.76 7.18
CA GLN A 416 -14.82 22.82 7.65
C GLN A 416 -16.28 22.34 7.55
N PHE A 417 -17.00 22.41 8.66
CA PHE A 417 -18.43 22.11 8.73
C PHE A 417 -19.22 23.31 8.22
N ARG A 418 -20.13 23.10 7.26
CA ARG A 418 -21.04 24.17 6.81
C ARG A 418 -22.12 24.42 7.87
N VAL A 419 -22.34 25.68 8.20
CA VAL A 419 -23.43 26.10 9.09
C VAL A 419 -24.78 25.69 8.47
N GLY A 420 -25.59 24.92 9.20
CA GLY A 420 -26.99 24.64 8.85
C GLY A 420 -27.31 23.28 8.21
N LYS A 421 -26.31 22.46 7.84
CA LYS A 421 -26.56 21.13 7.22
C LYS A 421 -26.91 20.02 8.23
N GLU A 422 -26.86 20.30 9.52
CA GLU A 422 -26.99 19.29 10.60
C GLU A 422 -28.38 19.20 11.22
N ARG A 423 -29.39 19.86 10.63
CA ARG A 423 -30.76 19.89 11.15
C ARG A 423 -31.77 19.07 10.35
N ALA A 424 -31.32 18.17 9.47
CA ALA A 424 -32.20 17.27 8.73
C ALA A 424 -32.33 15.92 9.44
#